data_AF-J3EWX1-F1
#
_entry.id   AF-J3EWX1-F1
#
_cell.length_a   1.000
_cell.length_b   1.000
_cell.length_c   1.000
_cell.angle_alpha   90.00
_cell.angle_beta   90.00
_cell.angle_gamma   90.00
#
_symmetry.space_group_name_H-M   'P 1'
#
loop_
_entity.id
_entity.type
_entity.pdbx_description
1 polymer ?
#
loop_
_entity_poly.entity_id
_entity_poly.type
_entity_poly.pdbx_seq_one_letter_code
_entity_poly.pdbx_strand_id
1 'polypeptide(L)'
;ARADDHLTVGVTQHVKVGTAQFVEAGQEIHYHAGEKVVVEGGMELTAKAGGSFVKIDAGGVTISGAEVKVNSGGAPGAGTGIGILAPLIPGLAAADIAGRLMKEAKTNPTWLELNLHYDNLEPVPGASYRVDFADGSTREGVLDDDGFARLEDVPKGPAKVYYGEDPRPYNRESVTVVQNSDEKVNADLRKLGLDPDQVDLQALVEKAAGRLT
;
A
#
# COMPACT_ATOMS: atom_id res chain seq x y z
N ALA A 1 -17.27 29.37 17.72
CA ALA A 1 -18.39 30.08 17.07
C ALA A 1 -19.53 29.07 16.88
N ARG A 2 -20.78 29.45 17.14
CA ARG A 2 -21.95 28.66 16.70
C ARG A 2 -22.43 29.29 15.40
N ALA A 3 -22.58 28.46 14.38
CA ALA A 3 -23.04 28.84 13.06
C ALA A 3 -24.55 28.56 12.93
N ASP A 4 -25.10 28.86 11.76
CA ASP A 4 -26.49 28.60 11.41
C ASP A 4 -26.73 27.10 11.17
N ASP A 5 -27.93 26.62 11.51
CA ASP A 5 -28.40 25.26 11.18
C ASP A 5 -29.56 25.35 10.18
N HIS A 6 -29.49 24.53 9.13
CA HIS A 6 -30.47 24.52 8.04
C HIS A 6 -30.86 23.08 7.72
N LEU A 7 -32.16 22.80 7.68
CA LEU A 7 -32.72 21.54 7.22
C LEU A 7 -33.62 21.78 6.01
N THR A 8 -33.26 21.19 4.87
CA THR A 8 -34.12 21.14 3.68
C THR A 8 -34.59 19.72 3.46
N VAL A 9 -35.91 19.51 3.37
CA VAL A 9 -36.52 18.22 3.08
C VAL A 9 -37.18 18.28 1.72
N GLY A 10 -36.78 17.40 0.80
CA GLY A 10 -37.25 17.45 -0.59
C GLY A 10 -38.68 16.95 -0.84
N VAL A 11 -39.24 16.18 0.10
CA VAL A 11 -40.59 15.59 -0.05
C VAL A 11 -41.41 15.69 1.23
N THR A 12 -41.13 14.86 2.24
CA THR A 12 -41.95 14.80 3.46
C THR A 12 -41.08 14.60 4.70
N GLN A 13 -41.36 15.38 5.75
CA GLN A 13 -40.77 15.23 7.06
C GLN A 13 -41.78 14.61 8.02
N HIS A 14 -41.45 13.47 8.61
CA HIS A 14 -42.21 12.89 9.72
C HIS A 14 -41.45 13.10 11.03
N VAL A 15 -42.07 13.75 12.01
CA VAL A 15 -41.51 13.94 13.35
C VAL A 15 -42.46 13.33 14.36
N LYS A 16 -42.03 12.27 15.06
CA LYS A 16 -42.77 11.63 16.15
C LYS A 16 -41.98 11.78 17.44
N VAL A 17 -42.57 12.45 18.42
CA VAL A 17 -41.95 12.69 19.73
C VAL A 17 -42.74 11.93 20.79
N GLY A 18 -42.05 11.22 21.69
CA GLY A 18 -42.69 10.33 22.66
C GLY A 18 -43.32 11.04 23.87
N THR A 19 -42.66 12.07 24.38
CA THR A 19 -43.05 12.71 25.65
C THR A 19 -43.39 14.19 25.47
N ALA A 20 -42.43 15.00 24.99
CA ALA A 20 -42.60 16.44 24.85
C ALA A 20 -41.66 17.03 23.79
N GLN A 21 -42.15 18.04 23.07
CA GLN A 21 -41.35 18.88 22.19
C GLN A 21 -41.30 20.30 22.77
N PHE A 22 -40.10 20.79 23.06
CA PHE A 22 -39.87 22.16 23.53
C PHE A 22 -39.14 22.93 22.44
N VAL A 23 -39.64 24.11 22.09
CA VAL A 23 -39.02 25.00 21.10
C VAL A 23 -38.98 26.41 21.70
N GLU A 24 -37.77 26.94 21.84
CA GLU A 24 -37.52 28.30 22.32
C GLU A 24 -36.63 29.01 21.30
N ALA A 25 -37.01 30.23 20.91
CA ALA A 25 -36.25 31.08 20.02
C ALA A 25 -36.14 32.48 20.63
N GLY A 26 -34.96 33.11 20.50
CA GLY A 26 -34.72 34.43 21.09
C GLY A 26 -35.45 35.57 20.39
N GLN A 27 -35.86 35.40 19.13
CA GLN A 27 -36.50 36.44 18.31
C GLN A 27 -37.81 35.95 17.68
N GLU A 28 -37.81 34.82 16.98
CA GLU A 28 -38.97 34.41 16.18
C GLU A 28 -39.07 32.89 16.00
N ILE A 29 -40.30 32.37 16.02
CA ILE A 29 -40.67 31.06 15.45
C ILE A 29 -41.73 31.35 14.38
N HIS A 30 -41.45 31.00 13.12
CA HIS A 30 -42.35 31.25 11.99
C HIS A 30 -42.76 29.94 11.31
N TYR A 31 -44.06 29.66 11.30
CA TYR A 31 -44.65 28.57 10.51
C TYR A 31 -45.29 29.14 9.24
N HIS A 32 -44.74 28.77 8.08
CA HIS A 32 -45.29 29.15 6.78
C HIS A 32 -45.69 27.90 5.99
N ALA A 33 -46.97 27.80 5.64
CA ALA A 33 -47.50 26.75 4.76
C ALA A 33 -48.25 27.39 3.59
N GLY A 34 -48.05 26.87 2.38
CA GLY A 34 -48.68 27.43 1.17
C GLY A 34 -50.19 27.28 1.13
N GLU A 35 -50.73 26.18 1.68
CA GLU A 35 -52.18 25.90 1.65
C GLU A 35 -52.81 25.80 3.05
N LYS A 36 -52.25 24.97 3.94
CA LYS A 36 -52.90 24.66 5.23
C LYS A 36 -51.90 24.42 6.35
N VAL A 37 -52.22 24.93 7.53
CA VAL A 37 -51.64 24.53 8.82
C VAL A 37 -52.74 23.90 9.67
N VAL A 38 -52.45 22.75 10.30
CA VAL A 38 -53.34 22.10 11.27
C VAL A 38 -52.57 21.92 12.57
N VAL A 39 -53.13 22.41 13.67
CA VAL A 39 -52.58 22.24 15.03
C VAL A 39 -53.67 21.63 15.90
N GLU A 40 -53.39 20.47 16.46
CA GLU A 40 -54.34 19.70 17.27
C GLU A 40 -53.80 19.54 18.69
N GLY A 41 -54.61 19.90 19.67
CA GLY A 41 -54.38 19.64 21.09
C GLY A 41 -55.44 18.67 21.60
N GLY A 42 -55.03 17.65 22.35
CA GLY A 42 -55.97 16.66 22.91
C GLY A 42 -56.82 17.23 24.06
N MET A 43 -56.16 17.84 25.06
CA MET A 43 -56.84 18.39 26.25
C MET A 43 -56.95 19.92 26.21
N GLU A 44 -55.91 20.59 25.72
CA GLU A 44 -55.85 22.05 25.69
C GLU A 44 -54.99 22.52 24.50
N LEU A 45 -55.39 23.61 23.87
CA LEU A 45 -54.55 24.44 23.00
C LEU A 45 -54.61 25.88 23.51
N THR A 46 -53.45 26.51 23.72
CA THR A 46 -53.37 27.88 24.24
C THR A 46 -52.34 28.71 23.47
N ALA A 47 -52.71 29.95 23.11
CA ALA A 47 -51.81 30.96 22.55
C ALA A 47 -51.88 32.23 23.39
N LYS A 48 -50.73 32.80 23.79
CA LYS A 48 -50.64 33.98 24.66
C LYS A 48 -49.68 35.03 24.10
N ALA A 49 -50.03 36.31 24.20
CA ALA A 49 -49.16 37.43 23.83
C ALA A 49 -49.62 38.71 24.53
N GLY A 50 -48.69 39.54 25.03
CA GLY A 50 -49.00 40.87 25.57
C GLY A 50 -50.06 40.90 26.67
N GLY A 51 -50.15 39.85 27.50
CA GLY A 51 -51.18 39.70 28.54
C GLY A 51 -52.55 39.20 28.04
N SER A 52 -52.73 39.03 26.72
CA SER A 52 -53.93 38.45 26.10
C SER A 52 -53.73 36.98 25.78
N PHE A 53 -54.82 36.21 25.65
CA PHE A 53 -54.75 34.80 25.26
C PHE A 53 -56.01 34.29 24.54
N VAL A 54 -55.81 33.21 23.79
CA VAL A 54 -56.85 32.31 23.29
C VAL A 54 -56.59 30.93 23.88
N LYS A 55 -57.62 30.30 24.42
CA LYS A 55 -57.56 28.93 24.95
C LYS A 55 -58.73 28.10 24.42
N ILE A 56 -58.45 26.86 24.04
CA ILE A 56 -59.41 25.85 23.63
C ILE A 56 -59.22 24.66 24.55
N ASP A 57 -60.27 24.25 25.26
CA ASP A 57 -60.27 23.08 26.15
C ASP A 57 -61.66 22.43 26.20
N ALA A 58 -61.86 21.47 27.12
CA ALA A 58 -63.15 20.80 27.29
C ALA A 58 -64.33 21.73 27.63
N GLY A 59 -64.06 22.95 28.13
CA GLY A 59 -65.06 23.98 28.40
C GLY A 59 -65.41 24.86 27.19
N GLY A 60 -64.71 24.70 26.06
CA GLY A 60 -64.93 25.45 24.83
C GLY A 60 -63.80 26.41 24.48
N VAL A 61 -64.14 27.54 23.86
CA VAL A 61 -63.18 28.56 23.41
C VAL A 61 -63.25 29.78 24.31
N THR A 62 -62.13 30.11 24.96
CA THR A 62 -61.96 31.33 25.76
C THR A 62 -61.04 32.32 25.03
N ILE A 63 -61.47 33.56 24.88
CA ILE A 63 -60.66 34.68 24.34
C ILE A 63 -60.65 35.79 25.39
N SER A 64 -59.46 36.24 25.80
CA SER A 64 -59.29 37.25 26.84
C SER A 64 -58.17 38.22 26.50
N GLY A 65 -58.42 39.51 26.69
CA GLY A 65 -57.48 40.61 26.42
C GLY A 65 -58.10 41.97 26.78
N ALA A 66 -57.29 43.03 26.80
CA ALA A 66 -57.78 44.38 27.11
C ALA A 66 -58.79 44.89 26.06
N GLU A 67 -58.57 44.53 24.79
CA GLU A 67 -59.47 44.79 23.67
C GLU A 67 -59.50 43.56 22.76
N VAL A 68 -60.68 43.13 22.33
CA VAL A 68 -60.85 42.04 21.36
C VAL A 68 -61.53 42.61 20.13
N LYS A 69 -60.79 42.68 19.02
CA LYS A 69 -61.33 43.17 17.75
C LYS A 69 -61.81 42.01 16.90
N VAL A 70 -63.07 42.05 16.48
CA VAL A 70 -63.69 41.05 15.61
C VAL A 70 -64.10 41.74 14.31
N ASN A 71 -63.56 41.28 13.18
CA ASN A 71 -63.77 41.87 11.85
C ASN A 71 -63.48 43.39 11.78
N SER A 72 -62.55 43.88 12.59
CA SER A 72 -62.25 45.31 12.73
C SER A 72 -60.76 45.55 13.04
N GLY A 73 -60.11 46.39 12.25
CA GLY A 73 -58.75 46.87 12.48
C GLY A 73 -57.62 45.82 12.35
N GLY A 74 -56.38 46.31 12.45
CA GLY A 74 -55.15 45.50 12.43
C GLY A 74 -54.58 45.22 11.04
N ALA A 75 -53.30 44.85 11.01
CA ALA A 75 -52.63 44.21 9.88
C ALA A 75 -51.92 42.96 10.44
N PRO A 76 -51.81 41.87 9.66
CA PRO A 76 -51.09 40.68 10.12
C PRO A 76 -49.62 41.01 10.35
N GLY A 77 -48.98 40.34 11.32
CA GLY A 77 -47.53 40.33 11.42
C GLY A 77 -46.92 39.65 10.19
N ALA A 78 -45.74 40.11 9.77
CA ALA A 78 -44.95 39.47 8.72
C ALA A 78 -43.80 38.69 9.37
N GLY A 79 -43.69 37.40 9.06
CA GLY A 79 -42.56 36.59 9.51
C GLY A 79 -41.32 36.80 8.63
N THR A 80 -40.13 36.62 9.19
CA THR A 80 -38.84 36.89 8.48
C THR A 80 -38.56 35.96 7.30
N GLY A 81 -39.33 34.87 7.16
CA GLY A 81 -39.14 33.85 6.13
C GLY A 81 -37.95 32.93 6.40
N ILE A 82 -37.75 31.91 5.56
CA ILE A 82 -36.63 30.98 5.72
C ILE A 82 -35.43 31.51 4.92
N GLY A 83 -34.40 32.00 5.60
CA GLY A 83 -33.13 32.39 5.01
C GLY A 83 -32.25 31.18 4.68
N ILE A 84 -32.76 30.21 3.90
CA ILE A 84 -31.95 29.03 3.53
C ILE A 84 -30.78 29.52 2.68
N LEU A 85 -29.58 29.46 3.25
CA LEU A 85 -28.38 29.47 2.47
C LEU A 85 -28.34 28.11 1.77
N ALA A 86 -28.47 28.11 0.44
CA ALA A 86 -28.20 26.91 -0.32
C ALA A 86 -26.81 26.40 0.09
N PRO A 87 -26.63 25.08 0.33
CA PRO A 87 -25.31 24.56 0.54
C PRO A 87 -24.45 25.05 -0.62
N LEU A 88 -23.37 25.78 -0.32
CA LEU A 88 -22.39 26.04 -1.35
C LEU A 88 -22.03 24.66 -1.89
N ILE A 89 -22.17 24.49 -3.20
CA ILE A 89 -21.42 23.44 -3.89
C ILE A 89 -20.01 23.62 -3.34
N PRO A 90 -19.42 22.63 -2.64
CA PRO A 90 -18.02 22.70 -2.26
C PRO A 90 -17.32 23.12 -3.54
N GLY A 91 -16.79 24.36 -3.55
CA GLY A 91 -16.35 24.98 -4.80
C GLY A 91 -15.53 23.95 -5.54
N LEU A 92 -15.82 23.73 -6.83
CA LEU A 92 -15.33 22.61 -7.61
C LEU A 92 -14.01 22.10 -7.00
N ALA A 93 -14.02 20.94 -6.36
CA ALA A 93 -12.77 20.20 -6.24
C ALA A 93 -12.17 19.95 -7.64
N ALA A 94 -12.96 20.16 -8.71
CA ALA A 94 -12.52 20.20 -10.10
C ALA A 94 -11.94 21.56 -10.58
N ALA A 95 -11.90 22.60 -9.74
CA ALA A 95 -11.02 23.76 -9.92
C ALA A 95 -9.77 23.64 -9.03
N ASP A 96 -9.69 22.60 -8.20
CA ASP A 96 -8.38 22.08 -7.87
C ASP A 96 -7.86 21.40 -9.15
N ILE A 97 -6.72 21.90 -9.62
CA ILE A 97 -5.93 21.15 -10.59
C ILE A 97 -5.60 19.87 -9.83
N ALA A 98 -6.13 18.72 -10.26
CA ALA A 98 -5.68 17.41 -9.75
C ALA A 98 -4.18 17.52 -9.54
N GLY A 99 -3.75 17.48 -8.26
CA GLY A 99 -2.47 18.03 -7.84
C GLY A 99 -1.42 17.69 -8.87
N ARG A 100 -0.70 18.71 -9.39
CA ARG A 100 0.20 18.61 -10.55
C ARG A 100 0.69 17.18 -10.66
N LEU A 101 0.35 16.48 -11.76
CA LEU A 101 0.93 15.17 -12.08
C LEU A 101 2.36 15.21 -11.57
N MET A 102 2.68 14.41 -10.55
CA MET A 102 4.04 14.39 -10.02
C MET A 102 4.92 14.31 -11.26
N LYS A 103 5.89 15.23 -11.41
CA LYS A 103 6.91 15.10 -12.46
C LYS A 103 7.28 13.63 -12.46
N GLU A 104 7.14 12.98 -13.62
CA GLU A 104 7.35 11.54 -13.78
C GLU A 104 8.42 11.11 -12.80
N ALA A 105 8.10 10.16 -11.91
CA ALA A 105 9.08 9.65 -10.97
C ALA A 105 10.34 9.39 -11.78
N LYS A 106 11.41 10.16 -11.52
CA LYS A 106 12.68 9.96 -12.21
C LYS A 106 12.93 8.47 -12.15
N THR A 107 12.93 7.81 -13.30
CA THR A 107 13.17 6.38 -13.38
C THR A 107 14.47 6.15 -12.64
N ASN A 108 14.40 5.50 -11.47
CA ASN A 108 15.63 5.13 -10.78
C ASN A 108 16.42 4.28 -11.78
N PRO A 109 17.68 4.64 -12.06
CA PRO A 109 18.50 3.84 -12.95
C PRO A 109 18.57 2.43 -12.37
N THR A 110 18.24 1.46 -13.19
CA THR A 110 18.23 0.05 -12.84
C THR A 110 19.55 -0.54 -13.30
N TRP A 111 20.26 -1.22 -12.41
CA TRP A 111 21.55 -1.83 -12.74
C TRP A 111 21.59 -3.30 -12.34
N LEU A 112 22.45 -4.07 -13.00
CA LEU A 112 22.77 -5.46 -12.68
C LEU A 112 24.30 -5.61 -12.59
N GLU A 113 24.77 -6.18 -11.49
CA GLU A 113 26.19 -6.52 -11.30
C GLU A 113 26.40 -8.02 -11.48
N LEU A 114 27.44 -8.37 -12.24
CA LEU A 114 27.91 -9.72 -12.48
C LEU A 114 29.23 -9.87 -11.74
N ASN A 115 29.37 -10.94 -10.96
CA ASN A 115 30.58 -11.27 -10.22
C ASN A 115 30.84 -12.77 -10.39
N LEU A 116 31.96 -13.12 -11.04
CA LEU A 116 32.37 -14.50 -11.26
C LEU A 116 33.71 -14.76 -10.57
N HIS A 117 33.65 -15.57 -9.52
CA HIS A 117 34.81 -15.98 -8.73
C HIS A 117 34.74 -17.49 -8.51
N TYR A 118 35.89 -18.14 -8.37
CA TYR A 118 35.99 -19.52 -7.92
C TYR A 118 35.65 -19.64 -6.42
N ASP A 119 35.47 -20.87 -5.93
CA ASP A 119 35.15 -21.16 -4.52
C ASP A 119 36.20 -20.62 -3.53
N ASN A 120 37.43 -20.41 -3.99
CA ASN A 120 38.53 -19.81 -3.23
C ASN A 120 38.54 -18.27 -3.25
N LEU A 121 37.49 -17.63 -3.81
CA LEU A 121 37.36 -16.19 -4.03
C LEU A 121 38.34 -15.59 -5.05
N GLU A 122 39.01 -16.42 -5.85
CA GLU A 122 39.82 -15.91 -6.96
C GLU A 122 38.91 -15.46 -8.11
N PRO A 123 39.08 -14.24 -8.66
CA PRO A 123 38.27 -13.77 -9.76
C PRO A 123 38.52 -14.57 -11.04
N VAL A 124 37.53 -14.58 -11.92
CA VAL A 124 37.64 -15.18 -13.26
C VAL A 124 37.67 -14.04 -14.29
N PRO A 125 38.85 -13.42 -14.50
CA PRO A 125 38.97 -12.27 -15.38
C PRO A 125 38.80 -12.66 -16.84
N GLY A 126 38.24 -11.76 -17.64
CA GLY A 126 38.16 -11.95 -19.08
C GLY A 126 37.16 -13.02 -19.54
N ALA A 127 36.39 -13.64 -18.63
CA ALA A 127 35.32 -14.54 -19.03
C ALA A 127 34.21 -13.75 -19.75
N SER A 128 33.73 -14.30 -20.87
CA SER A 128 32.58 -13.72 -21.56
C SER A 128 31.30 -13.90 -20.74
N TYR A 129 30.33 -13.01 -20.88
CA TYR A 129 29.02 -13.17 -20.28
C TYR A 129 27.91 -12.83 -21.28
N ARG A 130 26.74 -13.42 -21.07
CA ARG A 130 25.47 -13.06 -21.71
C ARG A 130 24.36 -12.98 -20.67
N VAL A 131 23.54 -11.94 -20.76
CA VAL A 131 22.36 -11.76 -19.91
C VAL A 131 21.12 -11.64 -20.79
N ASP A 132 20.17 -12.54 -20.59
CA ASP A 132 18.85 -12.50 -21.25
C ASP A 132 17.81 -11.95 -20.26
N PHE A 133 17.15 -10.85 -20.62
CA PHE A 133 16.17 -10.15 -19.78
C PHE A 133 14.74 -10.59 -20.09
N ALA A 134 13.83 -10.40 -19.13
CA ALA A 134 12.42 -10.78 -19.27
C ALA A 134 11.67 -10.04 -20.40
N ASP A 135 12.16 -8.88 -20.84
CA ASP A 135 11.61 -8.14 -21.99
C ASP A 135 12.07 -8.68 -23.35
N GLY A 136 12.93 -9.70 -23.35
CA GLY A 136 13.51 -10.31 -24.55
C GLY A 136 14.79 -9.64 -25.04
N SER A 137 15.27 -8.58 -24.39
CA SER A 137 16.57 -7.99 -24.70
C SER A 137 17.72 -8.84 -24.16
N THR A 138 18.90 -8.71 -24.78
CA THR A 138 20.12 -9.42 -24.38
C THR A 138 21.29 -8.44 -24.27
N ARG A 139 22.18 -8.64 -23.28
CA ARG A 139 23.45 -7.93 -23.14
C ARG A 139 24.60 -8.94 -23.14
N GLU A 140 25.68 -8.65 -23.85
CA GLU A 140 26.88 -9.48 -23.91
C GLU A 140 28.12 -8.65 -23.60
N GLY A 141 29.15 -9.28 -23.05
CA GLY A 141 30.40 -8.61 -22.74
C GLY A 141 31.44 -9.56 -22.17
N VAL A 142 32.48 -8.97 -21.57
CA VAL A 142 33.59 -9.67 -20.94
C VAL A 142 33.78 -9.06 -19.55
N LEU A 143 34.05 -9.91 -18.55
CA LEU A 143 34.35 -9.47 -17.19
C LEU A 143 35.73 -8.81 -17.13
N ASP A 144 35.88 -7.82 -16.26
CA ASP A 144 37.16 -7.16 -16.01
C ASP A 144 38.16 -8.04 -15.23
N ASP A 145 39.29 -7.46 -14.84
CA ASP A 145 40.36 -8.16 -14.12
C ASP A 145 39.93 -8.67 -12.73
N ASP A 146 38.83 -8.13 -12.17
CA ASP A 146 38.23 -8.52 -10.89
C ASP A 146 37.09 -9.54 -11.09
N GLY A 147 36.87 -10.06 -12.30
CA GLY A 147 35.76 -10.95 -12.60
C GLY A 147 34.40 -10.25 -12.48
N PHE A 148 34.37 -8.93 -12.70
CA PHE A 148 33.22 -8.07 -12.51
C PHE A 148 32.70 -7.47 -13.82
N ALA A 149 31.39 -7.23 -13.88
CA ALA A 149 30.79 -6.33 -14.86
C ALA A 149 29.53 -5.67 -14.31
N ARG A 150 29.28 -4.43 -14.72
CA ARG A 150 28.08 -3.67 -14.35
C ARG A 150 27.31 -3.20 -15.56
N LEU A 151 26.03 -3.56 -15.60
CA LEU A 151 25.09 -3.22 -16.65
C LEU A 151 24.16 -2.14 -16.13
N GLU A 152 24.25 -0.94 -16.69
CA GLU A 152 23.34 0.17 -16.38
C GLU A 152 22.10 0.12 -17.28
N ASP A 153 21.00 0.71 -16.79
CA ASP A 153 19.69 0.80 -17.44
C ASP A 153 19.15 -0.57 -17.89
N VAL A 154 19.22 -1.57 -17.00
CA VAL A 154 18.67 -2.90 -17.28
C VAL A 154 17.16 -2.93 -17.13
N PRO A 155 16.42 -3.69 -17.97
CA PRO A 155 14.99 -3.87 -17.80
C PRO A 155 14.62 -4.41 -16.41
N LYS A 156 13.51 -3.91 -15.84
CA LYS A 156 12.99 -4.42 -14.57
C LYS A 156 12.39 -5.81 -14.77
N GLY A 157 12.87 -6.79 -14.01
CA GLY A 157 12.33 -8.14 -14.02
C GLY A 157 13.41 -9.20 -13.81
N PRO A 158 13.05 -10.48 -13.86
CA PRO A 158 14.02 -11.57 -13.79
C PRO A 158 14.96 -11.53 -15.01
N ALA A 159 16.21 -11.92 -14.79
CA ALA A 159 17.21 -12.08 -15.85
C ALA A 159 17.90 -13.45 -15.71
N LYS A 160 18.35 -14.00 -16.84
CA LYS A 160 19.17 -15.22 -16.87
C LYS A 160 20.58 -14.86 -17.29
N VAL A 161 21.56 -15.21 -16.45
CA VAL A 161 22.98 -14.90 -16.69
C VAL A 161 23.71 -16.17 -17.09
N TYR A 162 24.53 -16.07 -18.13
CA TYR A 162 25.40 -17.11 -18.64
C TYR A 162 26.84 -16.60 -18.62
N TYR A 163 27.76 -17.40 -18.09
CA TYR A 163 29.19 -17.11 -18.08
C TYR A 163 29.92 -18.07 -19.02
N GLY A 164 30.91 -17.55 -19.75
CA GLY A 164 31.85 -18.32 -20.55
C GLY A 164 32.98 -18.90 -19.69
N GLU A 165 33.89 -19.61 -20.35
CA GLU A 165 35.04 -20.25 -19.71
C GLU A 165 36.10 -19.22 -19.25
N ASP A 166 36.91 -19.60 -18.26
CA ASP A 166 38.10 -18.84 -17.85
C ASP A 166 39.14 -18.86 -18.99
N PRO A 167 39.51 -17.70 -19.56
CA PRO A 167 40.45 -17.65 -20.67
C PRO A 167 41.91 -17.93 -20.26
N ARG A 168 42.23 -18.02 -18.95
CA ARG A 168 43.60 -18.25 -18.49
C ARG A 168 44.09 -19.65 -18.85
N PRO A 169 45.34 -19.79 -19.31
CA PRO A 169 45.91 -21.09 -19.64
C PRO A 169 46.04 -21.95 -18.38
N TYR A 170 45.46 -23.14 -18.41
CA TYR A 170 45.54 -24.09 -17.31
C TYR A 170 46.98 -24.63 -17.16
N ASN A 171 47.69 -24.20 -16.12
CA ASN A 171 49.01 -24.72 -15.80
C ASN A 171 48.88 -26.01 -14.99
N ARG A 172 49.16 -27.16 -15.62
CA ARG A 172 49.20 -28.45 -14.92
C ARG A 172 50.42 -28.49 -14.02
N GLU A 173 50.22 -28.50 -12.70
CA GLU A 173 51.32 -28.86 -11.79
C GLU A 173 51.76 -30.30 -12.10
N SER A 174 53.05 -30.48 -12.40
CA SER A 174 53.62 -31.80 -12.66
C SER A 174 53.58 -32.65 -11.40
N VAL A 175 53.02 -33.86 -11.49
CA VAL A 175 52.99 -34.84 -10.41
C VAL A 175 54.42 -35.12 -9.92
N THR A 176 54.69 -34.82 -8.65
CA THR A 176 55.98 -35.13 -8.02
C THR A 176 56.24 -36.63 -8.07
N VAL A 177 57.24 -37.07 -8.84
CA VAL A 177 57.73 -38.45 -8.78
C VAL A 177 58.37 -38.63 -7.41
N VAL A 178 57.71 -39.39 -6.53
CA VAL A 178 58.26 -39.73 -5.22
C VAL A 178 59.49 -40.61 -5.44
N GLN A 179 60.69 -40.12 -5.13
CA GLN A 179 61.89 -40.94 -5.10
C GLN A 179 61.76 -41.95 -3.96
N ASN A 180 61.56 -43.22 -4.31
CA ASN A 180 61.53 -44.32 -3.35
C ASN A 180 62.85 -45.09 -3.44
N SER A 181 63.48 -45.35 -2.29
CA SER A 181 64.65 -46.22 -2.19
C SER A 181 64.24 -47.63 -1.77
N ASP A 182 65.06 -48.62 -2.12
CA ASP A 182 64.78 -50.03 -1.80
C ASP A 182 64.58 -50.25 -0.28
N GLU A 183 65.27 -49.50 0.58
CA GLU A 183 65.03 -49.57 2.03
C GLU A 183 63.64 -49.11 2.45
N LYS A 184 63.10 -48.04 1.83
CA LYS A 184 61.76 -47.55 2.18
C LYS A 184 60.69 -48.51 1.71
N VAL A 185 60.87 -49.09 0.52
CA VAL A 185 59.98 -50.12 -0.02
C VAL A 185 59.99 -51.35 0.89
N ASN A 186 61.17 -51.82 1.32
CA ASN A 186 61.28 -52.97 2.21
C ASN A 186 60.73 -52.72 3.61
N ALA A 187 60.87 -51.49 4.13
CA ALA A 187 60.28 -51.10 5.41
C ALA A 187 58.74 -51.12 5.36
N ASP A 188 58.14 -50.65 4.26
CA ASP A 188 56.70 -50.65 4.11
C ASP A 188 56.13 -52.07 3.85
N LEU A 189 56.85 -52.93 3.12
CA LEU A 189 56.50 -54.36 3.01
C LEU A 189 56.43 -55.04 4.38
N ARG A 190 57.41 -54.79 5.25
CA ARG A 190 57.41 -55.33 6.61
C ARG A 190 56.24 -54.83 7.46
N LYS A 191 55.82 -53.56 7.31
CA LYS A 191 54.63 -53.03 8.00
C LYS A 191 53.33 -53.72 7.55
N LEU A 192 53.29 -54.17 6.30
CA LEU A 192 52.18 -54.93 5.75
C LEU A 192 52.23 -56.43 6.11
N GLY A 193 53.22 -56.85 6.91
CA GLY A 193 53.40 -58.24 7.32
C GLY A 193 54.00 -59.14 6.24
N LEU A 194 54.60 -58.55 5.21
CA LEU A 194 55.24 -59.24 4.09
C LEU A 194 56.77 -59.26 4.28
N ASP A 195 57.39 -60.40 4.02
CA ASP A 195 58.85 -60.57 4.15
C ASP A 195 59.56 -60.17 2.84
N PRO A 196 60.33 -59.05 2.81
CA PRO A 196 60.95 -58.55 1.60
C PRO A 196 61.91 -59.54 0.92
N ASP A 197 62.42 -60.55 1.63
CA ASP A 197 63.33 -61.56 1.06
C ASP A 197 62.58 -62.77 0.45
N GLN A 198 61.27 -62.85 0.65
CA GLN A 198 60.38 -63.91 0.14
C GLN A 198 59.32 -63.38 -0.84
N VAL A 199 59.22 -62.06 -0.99
CA VAL A 199 58.17 -61.37 -1.74
C VAL A 199 58.63 -61.02 -3.15
N ASP A 200 57.88 -61.47 -4.15
CA ASP A 200 58.06 -61.02 -5.53
C ASP A 200 57.44 -59.63 -5.71
N LEU A 201 58.29 -58.60 -5.65
CA LEU A 201 57.89 -57.21 -5.84
C LEU A 201 57.26 -56.95 -7.20
N GLN A 202 57.69 -57.65 -8.26
CA GLN A 202 57.19 -57.47 -9.61
C GLN A 202 55.71 -57.89 -9.69
N ALA A 203 55.40 -59.08 -9.15
CA ALA A 203 54.03 -59.60 -9.13
C ALA A 203 53.08 -58.74 -8.27
N LEU A 204 53.58 -58.16 -7.18
CA LEU A 204 52.81 -57.26 -6.32
C LEU A 204 52.50 -55.93 -6.99
N VAL A 205 53.47 -55.35 -7.69
CA VAL A 205 53.28 -54.13 -8.49
C VAL A 205 52.29 -54.40 -9.62
N GLU A 206 52.39 -55.53 -10.30
CA GLU A 206 51.45 -55.89 -11.37
C GLU A 206 50.03 -56.15 -10.84
N LYS A 207 49.88 -56.77 -9.66
CA LYS A 207 48.57 -56.91 -8.99
C LYS A 207 48.00 -55.57 -8.56
N ALA A 208 48.80 -54.70 -7.96
CA ALA A 208 48.35 -53.38 -7.51
C ALA A 208 48.01 -52.43 -8.68
N ALA A 209 48.73 -52.57 -9.80
CA ALA A 209 48.44 -51.87 -11.05
C ALA A 209 47.30 -52.52 -11.87
N GLY A 210 46.72 -53.62 -11.38
CA GLY A 210 45.59 -54.32 -12.02
C GLY A 210 45.94 -55.06 -13.31
N ARG A 211 47.20 -55.51 -13.49
CA ARG A 211 47.72 -56.15 -14.71
C ARG A 211 47.92 -57.67 -14.62
N LEU A 212 47.73 -58.27 -13.45
CA LEU A 212 47.56 -59.71 -13.26
C LEU A 212 46.08 -59.99 -12.97
N THR A 213 45.41 -60.73 -13.85
CA THR A 213 44.10 -61.37 -13.60
C THR A 213 44.30 -62.69 -12.90
#